data_AF-A0A2V6RUB6-F1
#
_entry.id   AF-A0A2V6RUB6-F1
#
_cell.length_a   1.000
_cell.length_b   1.000
_cell.length_c   1.000
_cell.angle_alpha   90.00
_cell.angle_beta   90.00
_cell.angle_gamma   90.00
#
_symmetry.space_group_name_H-M   'P 1'
#
loop_
_entity.id
_entity.type
_entity.pdbx_description
1 polymer ?
#
loop_
_entity_poly.entity_id
_entity_poly.type
_entity_poly.pdbx_seq_one_letter_code
_entity_poly.pdbx_strand_id
1 'polypeptide(L)'
;MKAIMGLFHVSASLTGPTGRTATLDLLVDTGATLLVVPRSLADQLEILALRTQPVQIAGGRKEVWPVAEVRVAINGREVTTPCFIAPGGPALLGAVALESLFLAADPVAKRLVPVEGFVGLAARRESSLHILFSSSQNDLSFRPSPGALPRRRRLAEFPARGQVPHSADHPFSSFLSSLRNLQSVPSAISFCGLPFTIPASRRRSA
;
A
#
# COMPACT_ATOMS: atom_id res chain seq x y z
N MET A 1 -22.77 5.84 -15.29
CA MET A 1 -21.29 5.96 -15.39
C MET A 1 -20.78 6.31 -14.00
N LYS A 2 -19.89 5.49 -13.42
CA LYS A 2 -19.36 5.71 -12.07
C LYS A 2 -18.28 6.79 -12.15
N ALA A 3 -18.50 7.92 -11.47
CA ALA A 3 -17.54 9.01 -11.42
C ALA A 3 -16.19 8.50 -10.91
N ILE A 4 -15.11 8.86 -11.60
CA ILE A 4 -13.75 8.59 -11.17
C ILE A 4 -13.51 9.56 -10.01
N MET A 5 -13.35 9.05 -8.77
CA MET A 5 -13.15 9.85 -7.56
C MET A 5 -11.72 10.42 -7.46
N GLY A 6 -11.23 11.04 -8.53
CA GLY A 6 -10.02 11.85 -8.45
C GLY A 6 -10.36 13.19 -7.79
N LEU A 7 -9.65 13.51 -6.71
CA LEU A 7 -10.02 14.59 -5.79
C LEU A 7 -9.81 15.99 -6.38
N PHE A 8 -8.70 16.17 -7.10
CA PHE A 8 -8.30 17.41 -7.77
C PHE A 8 -7.12 17.16 -8.72
N HIS A 9 -6.81 18.15 -9.54
CA HIS A 9 -5.66 18.11 -10.45
C HIS A 9 -4.50 18.95 -9.90
N VAL A 10 -3.28 18.57 -10.24
CA VAL A 10 -2.06 19.33 -9.97
C VAL A 10 -1.24 19.47 -11.23
N SER A 11 -0.70 20.66 -11.46
CA SER A 11 0.25 20.86 -12.55
C SER A 11 1.58 20.19 -12.20
N ALA A 12 2.10 19.40 -13.13
CA ALA A 12 3.35 18.67 -13.00
C ALA A 12 4.12 18.69 -14.31
N SER A 13 5.43 18.54 -14.22
CA SER A 13 6.29 18.27 -15.35
C SER A 13 6.71 16.80 -15.35
N LEU A 14 6.48 16.10 -16.44
CA LEU A 14 7.00 14.74 -16.65
C LEU A 14 8.12 14.78 -17.69
N THR A 15 9.25 14.17 -17.35
CA THR A 15 10.42 14.05 -18.22
C THR A 15 10.73 12.58 -18.47
N GLY A 16 10.75 12.19 -19.75
CA GLY A 16 11.12 10.86 -20.18
C GLY A 16 12.64 10.66 -20.24
N PRO A 17 13.10 9.45 -20.60
CA PRO A 17 14.52 9.07 -20.51
C PRO A 17 15.44 9.86 -21.46
N THR A 18 14.89 10.39 -22.56
CA THR A 18 15.65 11.20 -23.54
C THR A 18 15.72 12.69 -23.19
N GLY A 19 15.15 13.09 -22.05
CA GLY A 19 15.06 14.49 -21.63
C GLY A 19 13.84 15.24 -22.19
N ARG A 20 13.05 14.59 -23.06
CA ARG A 20 11.77 15.15 -23.51
C ARG A 20 10.83 15.35 -22.34
N THR A 21 10.22 16.52 -22.29
CA THR A 21 9.44 16.99 -21.15
C THR A 21 8.06 17.48 -21.59
N ALA A 22 7.05 17.24 -20.76
CA ALA A 22 5.70 17.77 -20.93
C ALA A 22 5.15 18.26 -19.60
N THR A 23 4.55 19.45 -19.61
CA THR A 23 3.79 19.99 -18.49
C THR A 23 2.31 19.69 -18.69
N LEU A 24 1.68 19.10 -17.69
CA LEU A 24 0.28 18.70 -17.74
C LEU A 24 -0.34 18.67 -16.34
N ASP A 25 -1.66 18.57 -16.32
CA ASP A 25 -2.42 18.35 -15.10
C ASP A 25 -2.53 16.84 -14.81
N LEU A 26 -2.01 16.42 -13.66
CA LEU A 26 -2.16 15.06 -13.15
C LEU A 26 -3.35 15.00 -12.20
N LEU A 27 -4.20 13.98 -12.36
CA LEU A 27 -5.28 13.71 -11.41
C LEU A 27 -4.70 13.02 -10.17
N VAL A 28 -4.90 13.60 -8.99
CA VAL A 28 -4.44 13.00 -7.73
C VAL A 28 -5.32 11.81 -7.37
N ASP A 29 -4.73 10.63 -7.31
CA ASP A 29 -5.41 9.37 -7.00
C ASP A 29 -4.55 8.50 -6.07
N THR A 30 -4.81 8.59 -4.76
CA THR A 30 -4.14 7.76 -3.75
C THR A 30 -4.53 6.28 -3.84
N GLY A 31 -5.56 5.93 -4.63
CA GLY A 31 -5.95 4.55 -4.93
C GLY A 31 -5.15 3.92 -6.06
N ALA A 32 -4.48 4.72 -6.89
CA ALA A 32 -3.53 4.24 -7.88
C ALA A 32 -2.18 3.94 -7.20
N THR A 33 -1.65 2.73 -7.36
CA THR A 33 -0.38 2.34 -6.75
C THR A 33 0.80 3.14 -7.33
N LEU A 34 0.91 3.18 -8.65
CA LEU A 34 1.96 3.90 -9.38
C LEU A 34 1.40 5.12 -10.09
N LEU A 35 2.28 6.01 -10.54
CA LEU A 35 1.94 7.03 -11.51
C LEU A 35 1.40 6.36 -12.77
N VAL A 36 0.34 6.91 -13.38
CA VAL A 36 -0.22 6.39 -14.63
C VAL A 36 0.03 7.38 -15.75
N VAL A 37 0.71 6.95 -16.80
CA VAL A 37 0.99 7.72 -18.01
C VAL A 37 0.16 7.15 -19.16
N PRO A 38 -0.74 7.93 -19.80
CA PRO A 38 -1.45 7.48 -20.99
C PRO A 38 -0.49 7.20 -22.14
N ARG A 39 -0.80 6.20 -22.98
CA ARG A 39 0.07 5.75 -24.06
C ARG A 39 0.54 6.89 -24.97
N SER A 40 -0.37 7.80 -25.34
CA SER A 40 -0.05 8.97 -26.16
C SER A 40 1.02 9.87 -25.54
N LEU A 41 0.96 10.08 -24.21
CA LEU A 41 1.95 10.85 -23.47
C LEU A 41 3.26 10.09 -23.31
N ALA A 42 3.20 8.77 -23.08
CA ALA A 42 4.39 7.93 -23.03
C ALA A 42 5.16 7.96 -24.36
N ASP A 43 4.47 7.89 -25.48
CA ASP A 43 5.06 7.99 -26.82
C ASP A 43 5.67 9.38 -27.05
N GLN A 44 4.98 10.46 -26.65
CA GLN A 44 5.49 11.83 -26.73
C GLN A 44 6.78 12.04 -25.91
N LEU A 45 6.86 11.41 -24.75
CA LEU A 45 8.00 11.50 -23.83
C LEU A 45 9.07 10.43 -24.09
N GLU A 46 8.88 9.57 -25.11
CA GLU A 46 9.79 8.47 -25.45
C GLU A 46 10.06 7.53 -24.26
N ILE A 47 9.03 7.29 -23.45
CA ILE A 47 9.08 6.40 -22.28
C ILE A 47 9.04 4.94 -22.76
N LEU A 48 10.06 4.17 -22.38
CA LEU A 48 10.20 2.76 -22.76
C LEU A 48 9.77 1.84 -21.63
N ALA A 49 8.97 0.83 -21.98
CA ALA A 49 8.56 -0.21 -21.05
C ALA A 49 9.76 -1.06 -20.62
N LEU A 50 9.92 -1.23 -19.30
CA LEU A 50 10.96 -2.05 -18.68
C LEU A 50 10.47 -3.47 -18.38
N ARG A 51 9.20 -3.60 -18.02
CA ARG A 51 8.54 -4.87 -17.69
C ARG A 51 7.03 -4.76 -17.89
N THR A 52 6.31 -5.83 -17.63
CA THR A 52 4.84 -5.81 -17.52
C THR A 52 4.41 -6.21 -16.12
N GLN A 53 3.17 -5.86 -15.76
CA GLN A 53 2.59 -6.13 -14.46
C GLN A 53 1.08 -6.37 -14.58
N PRO A 54 0.54 -7.44 -13.96
CA PRO A 54 -0.89 -7.55 -13.75
C PRO A 54 -1.42 -6.40 -12.90
N VAL A 55 -2.45 -5.71 -13.39
CA VAL A 55 -3.11 -4.60 -12.71
C VAL A 55 -4.59 -4.90 -12.54
N GLN A 56 -5.17 -4.39 -11.46
CA GLN A 56 -6.61 -4.35 -11.28
C GLN A 56 -7.06 -2.90 -11.43
N ILE A 57 -7.85 -2.63 -12.45
CA ILE A 57 -8.33 -1.29 -12.76
C ILE A 57 -9.67 -1.01 -12.09
N ALA A 58 -10.13 0.25 -12.17
CA ALA A 58 -11.45 0.63 -11.73
C ALA A 58 -12.53 -0.27 -12.36
N GLY A 59 -13.46 -0.74 -11.53
CA GLY A 59 -14.47 -1.74 -11.93
C GLY A 59 -14.04 -3.19 -11.73
N GLY A 60 -12.82 -3.46 -11.22
CA GLY A 60 -12.38 -4.79 -10.83
C GLY A 60 -11.84 -5.66 -11.97
N ARG A 61 -11.78 -5.11 -13.19
CA ARG A 61 -11.19 -5.80 -14.34
C ARG A 61 -9.68 -5.95 -14.13
N LYS A 62 -9.17 -7.12 -14.51
CA LYS A 62 -7.73 -7.41 -14.52
C LYS A 62 -7.17 -7.21 -15.90
N GLU A 63 -6.06 -6.52 -15.99
CA GLU A 63 -5.31 -6.26 -17.22
C GLU A 63 -3.82 -6.47 -16.97
N VAL A 64 -3.01 -6.42 -18.03
CA VAL A 64 -1.55 -6.44 -17.94
C VAL A 64 -1.04 -5.17 -18.59
N TRP A 65 -0.41 -4.30 -17.80
CA TRP A 65 0.10 -3.01 -18.28
C TRP A 65 1.63 -3.01 -18.30
N PRO A 66 2.26 -2.31 -19.26
CA PRO A 66 3.69 -2.03 -19.21
C PRO A 66 4.03 -1.14 -18.01
N VAL A 67 5.21 -1.37 -17.44
CA VAL A 67 5.79 -0.56 -16.36
C VAL A 67 7.07 0.06 -16.88
N ALA A 68 7.24 1.36 -16.63
CA ALA A 68 8.41 2.14 -17.01
C ALA A 68 8.84 3.05 -15.87
N GLU A 69 9.86 3.87 -16.09
CA GLU A 69 10.27 4.95 -15.19
C GLU A 69 10.09 6.30 -15.86
N VAL A 70 9.72 7.30 -15.07
CA VAL A 70 9.57 8.68 -15.51
C VAL A 70 10.04 9.61 -14.40
N ARG A 71 10.65 10.74 -14.77
CA ARG A 71 10.95 11.79 -13.80
C ARG A 71 9.77 12.72 -13.68
N VAL A 72 9.32 12.98 -12.45
CA VAL A 72 8.18 13.86 -12.15
C VAL A 72 8.64 15.01 -11.29
N ALA A 73 8.28 16.24 -11.68
CA ALA A 73 8.54 17.45 -10.93
C ALA A 73 7.23 18.18 -10.57
N ILE A 74 7.03 18.45 -9.28
CA ILE A 74 5.83 19.10 -8.71
C ILE A 74 6.27 20.01 -7.57
N ASN A 75 5.82 21.27 -7.55
CA ASN A 75 6.07 22.22 -6.46
C ASN A 75 7.56 22.33 -6.04
N GLY A 76 8.48 22.33 -7.01
CA GLY A 76 9.92 22.42 -6.77
C GLY A 76 10.57 21.14 -6.22
N ARG A 77 9.83 20.03 -6.17
CA ARG A 77 10.32 18.69 -5.82
C ARG A 77 10.38 17.83 -7.07
N GLU A 78 11.40 17.01 -7.19
CA GLU A 78 11.61 16.15 -8.35
C GLU A 78 12.09 14.76 -7.92
N VAL A 79 11.55 13.72 -8.55
CA VAL A 79 11.97 12.33 -8.32
C VAL A 79 11.79 11.48 -9.58
N THR A 80 12.63 10.47 -9.77
CA THR A 80 12.37 9.40 -10.73
C THR A 80 11.53 8.33 -10.06
N THR A 81 10.38 7.98 -10.64
CA THR A 81 9.42 7.06 -10.04
C THR A 81 8.89 6.06 -11.09
N PRO A 82 8.56 4.82 -10.69
CA PRO A 82 7.93 3.88 -11.60
C PRO A 82 6.52 4.34 -11.99
N CYS A 83 6.13 4.06 -13.23
CA CYS A 83 4.80 4.36 -13.76
C CYS A 83 4.23 3.20 -14.58
N PHE A 84 2.90 3.13 -14.64
CA PHE A 84 2.18 2.31 -15.61
C PHE A 84 1.97 3.09 -16.91
N ILE A 85 2.11 2.40 -18.05
CA ILE A 85 1.67 2.93 -19.35
C ILE A 85 0.25 2.43 -19.61
N ALA A 86 -0.75 3.29 -19.45
CA ALA A 86 -2.15 2.94 -19.68
C ALA A 86 -2.54 3.07 -21.15
N PRO A 87 -3.46 2.23 -21.68
CA PRO A 87 -3.93 2.34 -23.05
C PRO A 87 -4.68 3.67 -23.32
N GLY A 88 -5.19 4.33 -22.27
CA GLY A 88 -5.85 5.63 -22.35
C GLY A 88 -6.33 6.09 -20.98
N GLY A 89 -7.10 7.18 -20.95
CA GLY A 89 -7.61 7.78 -19.71
C GLY A 89 -6.71 8.91 -19.20
N PRO A 90 -7.00 9.45 -18.00
CA PRO A 90 -6.24 10.54 -17.40
C PRO A 90 -4.86 10.08 -16.93
N ALA A 91 -3.90 11.00 -16.91
CA ALA A 91 -2.64 10.79 -16.20
C ALA A 91 -2.90 10.89 -14.69
N LEU A 92 -2.46 9.89 -13.92
CA LEU A 92 -2.72 9.80 -12.49
C LEU A 92 -1.44 9.99 -11.68
N LEU A 93 -1.53 10.77 -10.61
CA LEU A 93 -0.51 10.84 -9.58
C LEU A 93 -0.83 9.82 -8.48
N GLY A 94 -0.15 8.68 -8.55
CA GLY A 94 -0.34 7.55 -7.63
C GLY A 94 0.44 7.66 -6.31
N ALA A 95 0.16 6.73 -5.40
CA ALA A 95 0.70 6.69 -4.05
C ALA A 95 2.24 6.67 -3.99
N VAL A 96 2.89 5.82 -4.79
CA VAL A 96 4.37 5.74 -4.79
C VAL A 96 5.02 7.06 -5.19
N ALA A 97 4.45 7.78 -6.15
CA ALA A 97 4.98 9.09 -6.55
C ALA A 97 4.75 10.15 -5.46
N LEU A 98 3.58 10.17 -4.83
CA LEU A 98 3.26 11.06 -3.70
C LEU A 98 4.23 10.84 -2.53
N GLU A 99 4.44 9.57 -2.15
CA GLU A 99 5.36 9.18 -1.08
C GLU A 99 6.81 9.55 -1.42
N SER A 100 7.25 9.26 -2.64
CA SER A 100 8.62 9.56 -3.10
C SER A 100 8.92 11.06 -3.13
N LEU A 101 7.89 11.90 -3.34
CA LEU A 101 7.99 13.36 -3.30
C LEU A 101 7.84 13.92 -1.87
N PHE A 102 7.54 13.10 -0.87
CA PHE A 102 7.15 13.52 0.48
C PHE A 102 5.94 14.48 0.45
N LEU A 103 4.90 14.09 -0.28
CA LEU A 103 3.65 14.83 -0.42
C LEU A 103 2.45 13.96 0.00
N ALA A 104 1.46 14.57 0.65
CA ALA A 104 0.15 13.98 0.88
C ALA A 104 -0.94 14.81 0.19
N ALA A 105 -2.05 14.16 -0.16
CA ALA A 105 -3.21 14.83 -0.71
C ALA A 105 -4.06 15.44 0.43
N ASP A 106 -4.37 16.74 0.33
CA ASP A 106 -5.43 17.40 1.09
C ASP A 106 -6.69 17.45 0.20
N PRO A 107 -7.63 16.52 0.36
CA PRO A 107 -8.82 16.41 -0.49
C PRO A 107 -9.78 17.59 -0.34
N VAL A 108 -9.83 18.21 0.84
CA VAL A 108 -10.77 19.29 1.16
C VAL A 108 -10.26 20.60 0.57
N ALA A 109 -8.99 20.93 0.83
CA ALA A 109 -8.36 22.14 0.28
C ALA A 109 -7.87 21.97 -1.16
N LYS A 110 -7.97 20.76 -1.72
CA LYS A 110 -7.56 20.42 -3.09
C LYS A 110 -6.12 20.81 -3.42
N ARG A 111 -5.19 20.44 -2.52
CA ARG A 111 -3.76 20.73 -2.67
C ARG A 111 -2.91 19.56 -2.20
N LEU A 112 -1.65 19.58 -2.59
CA LEU A 112 -0.63 18.73 -2.00
C LEU A 112 0.01 19.44 -0.81
N VAL A 113 0.16 18.72 0.29
CA VAL A 113 0.83 19.20 1.50
C VAL A 113 2.13 18.43 1.71
N PRO A 114 3.24 19.10 2.09
CA PRO A 114 4.46 18.40 2.47
C PRO A 114 4.24 17.48 3.67
N VAL A 115 4.90 16.33 3.67
CA VAL A 115 4.95 15.41 4.81
C VAL A 115 6.39 15.06 5.13
N GLU A 116 6.63 14.58 6.35
CA GLU A 116 7.95 14.13 6.78
C GLU A 116 8.16 12.65 6.48
N GLY A 117 9.41 12.28 6.18
CA GLY A 117 9.82 10.89 6.11
C GLY A 117 9.86 10.26 7.50
N PHE A 118 9.26 9.09 7.66
CA PHE A 118 9.28 8.37 8.92
C PHE A 118 10.29 7.23 8.90
N VAL A 119 11.13 7.16 9.94
CA VAL A 119 12.05 6.05 10.20
C VAL A 119 11.70 5.45 11.56
N GLY A 120 11.14 4.25 11.57
CA GLY A 120 10.79 3.53 12.79
C GLY A 120 11.68 2.31 13.00
N LEU A 121 12.17 2.11 14.22
CA LEU A 121 12.76 0.83 14.64
C LEU A 121 11.62 -0.12 15.06
N ALA A 122 11.58 -1.33 14.53
CA ALA A 122 10.72 -2.37 15.09
C ALA A 122 11.25 -2.71 16.48
N ALA A 123 10.51 -2.34 17.54
CA ALA A 123 10.82 -2.80 18.88
C ALA A 123 10.78 -4.33 18.87
N ARG A 124 11.93 -4.98 19.13
CA ARG A 124 11.96 -6.42 19.38
C ARG A 124 11.10 -6.66 20.60
N ARG A 125 9.97 -7.35 20.44
CA ARG A 125 9.29 -7.96 21.59
C ARG A 125 10.23 -9.04 22.11
N GLU A 126 10.91 -8.77 23.22
CA GLU A 126 11.47 -9.84 24.03
C GLU A 126 10.30 -10.60 24.63
N SER A 127 10.00 -11.76 24.05
CA SER A 127 9.08 -12.73 24.64
C SER A 127 9.72 -13.26 25.91
N SER A 128 9.42 -12.64 27.05
CA SER A 128 9.71 -13.23 28.35
C SER A 128 8.86 -14.51 28.51
N LEU A 129 9.44 -15.64 28.14
CA LEU A 129 8.93 -16.96 28.54
C LEU A 129 9.06 -17.08 30.06
N HIS A 130 7.97 -16.81 30.79
CA HIS A 130 7.83 -17.32 32.14
C HIS A 130 7.56 -18.83 32.06
N ILE A 131 8.62 -19.63 32.18
CA ILE A 131 8.50 -21.02 32.63
C ILE A 131 8.10 -20.97 34.10
N LEU A 132 6.80 -21.11 34.39
CA LEU A 132 6.36 -21.46 35.74
C LEU A 132 6.49 -22.98 35.88
N PHE A 133 7.61 -23.39 36.47
CA PHE A 133 7.76 -24.67 37.14
C PHE A 133 6.65 -24.80 38.20
N SER A 134 5.75 -25.75 38.03
CA SER A 134 4.98 -26.31 39.15
C SER A 134 5.45 -27.74 39.36
N SER A 135 6.38 -27.88 40.30
CA SER A 135 6.77 -29.15 40.91
C SER A 135 5.55 -29.80 41.58
N SER A 136 5.09 -30.94 41.05
CA SER A 136 4.28 -31.89 41.81
C SER A 136 5.09 -33.16 41.99
N GLN A 137 5.54 -33.37 43.23
CA GLN A 137 6.16 -34.61 43.70
C GLN A 137 5.11 -35.74 43.68
N ASN A 138 5.55 -36.89 43.17
CA ASN A 138 5.08 -38.27 43.39
C ASN A 138 5.47 -39.07 42.13
N ASP A 139 6.11 -40.23 42.17
CA ASP A 139 6.48 -41.12 43.25
C ASP A 139 7.46 -42.17 42.67
N LEU A 140 8.20 -42.84 43.56
CA LEU A 140 8.75 -44.19 43.39
C LEU A 140 9.88 -44.47 42.36
N SER A 141 11.09 -44.55 42.95
CA SER A 141 12.08 -45.64 42.81
C SER A 141 12.61 -46.02 41.41
N PHE A 142 13.86 -45.63 41.12
CA PHE A 142 14.93 -46.57 40.76
C PHE A 142 16.30 -45.87 40.81
N ARG A 143 17.27 -46.45 41.52
CA ARG A 143 18.70 -46.03 41.50
C ARG A 143 19.46 -46.81 40.40
N PRO A 144 20.59 -46.26 39.89
CA PRO A 144 21.14 -46.59 38.59
C PRO A 144 22.14 -47.78 38.63
N SER A 145 22.35 -48.43 37.49
CA SER A 145 23.52 -49.28 37.23
C SER A 145 24.16 -48.93 35.88
N PRO A 146 25.48 -48.72 35.82
CA PRO A 146 26.21 -48.35 34.61
C PRO A 146 26.71 -49.60 33.87
N GLY A 147 26.68 -49.53 32.53
CA GLY A 147 27.49 -50.43 31.70
C GLY A 147 26.71 -51.11 30.59
N ALA A 148 26.98 -50.71 29.35
CA ALA A 148 27.26 -51.57 28.20
C ALA A 148 27.13 -50.75 26.91
N LEU A 149 28.28 -50.36 26.34
CA LEU A 149 28.39 -50.16 24.90
C LEU A 149 28.29 -51.55 24.23
N PRO A 150 27.62 -51.66 23.07
CA PRO A 150 28.45 -51.98 21.91
C PRO A 150 28.00 -51.39 20.56
N ARG A 151 29.05 -51.03 19.80
CA ARG A 151 29.26 -51.27 18.36
C ARG A 151 28.35 -50.60 17.31
N ARG A 152 28.97 -49.59 16.69
CA ARG A 152 29.00 -49.29 15.24
C ARG A 152 28.40 -50.39 14.33
N ARG A 153 27.39 -50.01 13.54
CA ARG A 153 27.27 -50.43 12.14
C ARG A 153 27.01 -49.21 11.24
N ARG A 154 27.43 -49.39 9.99
CA ARG A 154 27.86 -48.43 8.97
C ARG A 154 26.70 -47.96 8.08
N LEU A 155 26.90 -46.76 7.52
CA LEU A 155 26.23 -46.05 6.41
C LEU A 155 25.10 -46.75 5.64
N ALA A 156 24.02 -45.99 5.44
CA ALA A 156 23.33 -45.78 4.16
C ALA A 156 22.68 -44.38 4.22
N GLU A 157 23.13 -43.38 3.45
CA GLU A 157 22.68 -43.07 2.08
C GLU A 157 21.64 -41.91 2.11
N PHE A 158 22.02 -40.76 1.56
CA PHE A 158 21.17 -39.59 1.30
C PHE A 158 20.18 -39.95 0.17
N PRO A 159 18.94 -39.42 0.17
CA PRO A 159 18.74 -38.24 -0.70
C PRO A 159 17.66 -37.21 -0.25
N ALA A 160 17.84 -36.03 -0.85
CA ALA A 160 16.84 -35.11 -1.39
C ALA A 160 16.05 -34.14 -0.47
N ARG A 161 16.34 -32.85 -0.72
CA ARG A 161 15.41 -31.71 -0.86
C ARG A 161 14.35 -31.52 0.23
N GLY A 162 14.72 -30.73 1.25
CA GLY A 162 13.76 -29.97 2.05
C GLY A 162 13.42 -28.63 1.36
N GLN A 163 12.14 -28.41 1.13
CA GLN A 163 11.54 -27.16 0.65
C GLN A 163 11.79 -26.02 1.65
N VAL A 164 12.18 -24.85 1.14
CA VAL A 164 12.20 -23.60 1.90
C VAL A 164 10.78 -23.04 1.89
N PRO A 165 10.14 -22.78 3.05
CA PRO A 165 8.83 -22.15 3.05
C PRO A 165 8.98 -20.67 2.67
N HIS A 166 8.34 -20.28 1.57
CA HIS A 166 8.13 -18.89 1.19
C HIS A 166 7.19 -18.22 2.21
N SER A 167 7.75 -17.51 3.19
CA SER A 167 7.07 -16.39 3.84
C SER A 167 7.61 -15.11 3.22
N ALA A 168 6.83 -14.55 2.29
CA ALA A 168 7.08 -13.23 1.75
C ALA A 168 6.22 -12.23 2.51
N ASP A 169 6.59 -11.96 3.76
CA ASP A 169 6.16 -10.75 4.44
C ASP A 169 6.99 -9.60 3.85
N HIS A 170 6.44 -8.93 2.83
CA HIS A 170 7.08 -7.78 2.20
C HIS A 170 6.98 -6.55 3.13
N PRO A 171 8.08 -5.96 3.61
CA PRO A 171 8.08 -4.89 4.59
C PRO A 171 7.94 -3.49 3.96
N PHE A 172 7.11 -3.36 2.91
CA PHE A 172 6.80 -2.07 2.27
C PHE A 172 5.29 -1.89 2.18
N SER A 173 4.65 -1.65 3.33
CA SER A 173 3.22 -1.33 3.40
C SER A 173 2.85 -0.38 4.53
N SER A 174 3.81 0.13 5.31
CA SER A 174 3.51 0.91 6.51
C SER A 174 2.74 2.21 6.22
N PHE A 175 2.99 2.88 5.09
CA PHE A 175 2.26 4.11 4.74
C PHE A 175 0.83 3.83 4.21
N LEU A 176 0.67 2.90 3.26
CA LEU A 176 -0.64 2.49 2.74
C LEU A 176 -1.51 1.77 3.79
N SER A 177 -0.91 1.06 4.73
CA SER A 177 -1.61 0.42 5.85
C SER A 177 -2.15 1.45 6.83
N SER A 178 -1.43 2.56 7.04
CA SER A 178 -1.86 3.65 7.93
C SER A 178 -3.09 4.40 7.39
N LEU A 179 -3.21 4.59 6.07
CA LEU A 179 -4.39 5.23 5.45
C LEU A 179 -5.65 4.34 5.45
N ARG A 180 -5.51 3.00 5.45
CA ARG A 180 -6.65 2.09 5.62
C ARG A 180 -7.26 2.17 7.03
N ASN A 181 -6.45 2.48 8.05
CA ASN A 181 -6.91 2.64 9.43
C ASN A 181 -7.56 4.00 9.74
N LEU A 182 -7.49 4.99 8.83
CA LEU A 182 -8.21 6.26 8.99
C LEU A 182 -9.65 6.20 8.44
N GLN A 183 -10.02 5.15 7.70
CA GLN A 183 -11.39 4.91 7.24
C GLN A 183 -12.26 4.14 8.25
N SER A 184 -11.72 3.79 9.42
CA SER A 184 -12.42 3.04 10.48
C SER A 184 -12.79 3.90 11.69
N VAL A 185 -13.06 5.20 11.51
CA VAL A 185 -13.73 6.00 12.54
C VAL A 185 -15.24 5.70 12.47
N PRO A 186 -15.88 5.11 13.50
CA PRO A 186 -17.33 5.00 13.55
C PRO A 186 -17.91 6.41 13.64
N SER A 187 -18.87 6.72 12.77
CA SER A 187 -19.63 7.97 12.81
C SER A 187 -20.32 8.12 14.16
N ALA A 188 -19.81 8.99 15.03
CA ALA A 188 -20.54 9.47 16.19
C ALA A 188 -21.54 10.53 15.71
N ILE A 189 -22.76 10.08 15.36
CA ILE A 189 -23.91 10.95 15.18
C ILE A 189 -24.35 11.39 16.59
N SER A 190 -23.93 12.59 17.00
CA SER A 190 -24.56 13.30 18.10
C SER A 190 -25.93 13.81 17.63
N PHE A 191 -26.98 13.12 18.09
CA PHE A 191 -28.34 13.66 18.11
C PHE A 191 -28.39 14.81 19.12
N CYS A 192 -28.51 16.04 18.65
CA CYS A 192 -29.04 17.14 19.45
C CYS A 192 -30.40 17.52 18.84
N GLY A 193 -31.46 17.17 19.57
CA GLY A 193 -32.83 17.34 19.12
C GLY A 193 -33.30 18.78 19.19
N LEU A 194 -34.15 19.15 18.22
CA LEU A 194 -35.20 20.15 18.36
C LEU A 194 -36.33 19.76 17.38
N PRO A 195 -37.60 19.67 17.82
CA PRO A 195 -38.71 19.28 16.96
C PRO A 195 -39.18 20.48 16.13
N PHE A 196 -38.96 20.45 14.82
CA PHE A 196 -39.61 21.41 13.91
C PHE A 196 -41.05 20.96 13.68
N THR A 197 -41.99 21.64 14.34
CA THR A 197 -43.43 21.52 14.13
C THR A 197 -43.80 22.17 12.81
N ILE A 198 -44.39 21.40 11.90
CA ILE A 198 -44.95 21.89 10.63
C ILE A 198 -46.35 22.44 10.92
N PRO A 199 -46.67 23.72 10.62
CA PRO A 199 -48.06 24.16 10.62
C PRO A 199 -48.70 23.80 9.27
N ALA A 200 -49.78 23.03 9.34
CA ALA A 200 -50.67 22.79 8.22
C ALA A 200 -51.42 24.09 7.85
N SER A 201 -51.21 24.61 6.63
CA SER A 201 -52.08 25.64 6.07
C SER A 201 -53.20 24.98 5.24
N ARG A 202 -54.37 24.81 5.87
CA ARG A 202 -55.66 24.89 5.16
C ARG A 202 -55.95 26.37 4.92
N ARG A 203 -56.28 26.76 3.68
CA ARG A 203 -57.41 27.66 3.42
C ARG A 203 -57.90 27.54 1.98
N ARG A 204 -59.24 27.57 1.88
CA ARG A 204 -60.14 27.48 0.73
C ARG A 204 -60.29 28.82 0.00
N SER A 205 -60.89 28.68 -1.19
CA SER A 205 -61.73 29.63 -1.96
C SER A 205 -60.95 30.68 -2.75
N ALA A 206 -61.25 30.91 -4.03
CA ALA A 206 -62.57 31.02 -4.67
C ALA A 206 -62.72 30.16 -5.94
#